data_AF-A0A6B9HVY0-F1
#
_entry.id   AF-A0A6B9HVY0-F1
#
_cell.length_a   1.000
_cell.length_b   1.000
_cell.length_c   1.000
_cell.angle_alpha   90.00
_cell.angle_beta   90.00
_cell.angle_gamma   90.00
#
_symmetry.space_group_name_H-M   'P 1'
#
loop_
_entity.id
_entity.type
_entity.pdbx_description
1 polymer ?
#
loop_
_entity_poly.entity_id
_entity_poly.type
_entity_poly.pdbx_seq_one_letter_code
_entity_poly.pdbx_strand_id
1 'polypeptide(L)'
;MVDYIAKIKPINADKIETQAHGIATFSENGNSLHIHVEMFDTPANIEHWEHFHGFPDGKQAHVPTLMQDVNHDGFIDLPETEAVSGTTMVPFDDAPQEMNIPHDGYPVADKYGHYEYDKDVPLKDLQAKFKQAFGSDDLQLDKRVVYVHGVPADLKLPSSVAGNVMSYDAYTTLPIAAGEIKLAH
;
A
#
# COMPACT_ATOMS: atom_id res chain seq x y z
N MET A 1 15.46 2.18 -18.47
CA MET A 1 14.27 1.45 -18.00
C MET A 1 14.75 0.49 -16.95
N VAL A 2 14.21 0.60 -15.74
CA VAL A 2 14.43 -0.33 -14.64
C VAL A 2 13.06 -0.78 -14.20
N ASP A 3 12.86 -2.10 -14.15
CA ASP A 3 11.55 -2.69 -13.86
C ASP A 3 11.57 -3.37 -12.50
N TYR A 4 10.46 -3.25 -11.79
CA TYR A 4 10.25 -3.87 -10.50
C TYR A 4 8.90 -4.57 -10.46
N ILE A 5 8.78 -5.57 -9.59
CA ILE A 5 7.57 -6.33 -9.37
C ILE A 5 7.36 -6.61 -7.88
N ALA A 6 6.13 -6.48 -7.41
CA ALA A 6 5.67 -6.99 -6.13
C ALA A 6 4.60 -8.04 -6.37
N LYS A 7 4.77 -9.22 -5.77
CA LYS A 7 3.70 -10.22 -5.66
C LYS A 7 2.94 -9.92 -4.38
N ILE A 8 1.72 -9.43 -4.52
CA ILE A 8 0.88 -8.99 -3.42
C ILE A 8 0.10 -10.20 -2.89
N LYS A 9 0.19 -10.43 -1.58
CA LYS A 9 -0.42 -11.56 -0.89
C LYS A 9 -1.38 -11.09 0.21
N PRO A 10 -2.36 -11.93 0.58
CA PRO A 10 -3.33 -11.55 1.60
C PRO A 10 -2.70 -11.26 2.96
N ILE A 11 -3.25 -10.28 3.65
CA ILE A 11 -3.07 -9.96 5.07
C ILE A 11 -4.45 -9.98 5.73
N ASN A 12 -4.53 -10.41 6.99
CA ASN A 12 -5.79 -10.48 7.75
C ASN A 12 -6.90 -11.35 7.13
N ALA A 13 -6.59 -12.16 6.11
CA ALA A 13 -7.57 -12.81 5.25
C ALA A 13 -8.59 -13.69 6.00
N ASP A 14 -8.12 -14.42 7.02
CA ASP A 14 -8.96 -15.26 7.87
C ASP A 14 -9.99 -14.45 8.70
N LYS A 15 -9.83 -13.13 8.79
CA LYS A 15 -10.66 -12.20 9.58
C LYS A 15 -11.57 -11.32 8.73
N ILE A 16 -11.15 -11.00 7.50
CA ILE A 16 -11.83 -10.05 6.61
C ILE A 16 -12.64 -10.74 5.50
N GLU A 17 -12.74 -12.06 5.53
CA GLU A 17 -13.55 -12.90 4.63
C GLU A 17 -13.20 -12.78 3.13
N THR A 18 -12.05 -12.19 2.82
CA THR A 18 -11.53 -11.97 1.46
C THR A 18 -10.06 -12.39 1.40
N GLN A 19 -9.60 -12.75 0.20
CA GLN A 19 -8.24 -13.26 -0.04
C GLN A 19 -7.51 -12.33 -1.02
N ALA A 20 -7.50 -11.04 -0.69
CA ALA A 20 -6.96 -9.98 -1.53
C ALA A 20 -5.52 -10.30 -1.97
N HIS A 21 -5.30 -10.39 -3.28
CA HIS A 21 -4.01 -10.71 -3.85
C HIS A 21 -3.85 -10.11 -5.25
N GLY A 22 -2.62 -10.02 -5.73
CA GLY A 22 -2.37 -9.38 -7.01
C GLY A 22 -0.91 -9.21 -7.35
N ILE A 23 -0.67 -8.33 -8.31
CA ILE A 23 0.67 -7.96 -8.78
C ILE A 23 0.73 -6.45 -8.92
N ALA A 24 1.81 -5.85 -8.41
CA ALA A 24 2.19 -4.49 -8.78
C ALA A 24 3.47 -4.53 -9.61
N THR A 25 3.54 -3.74 -10.67
CA THR A 25 4.74 -3.50 -11.47
C THR A 25 5.07 -2.01 -11.52
N PHE A 26 6.36 -1.73 -11.59
CA PHE A 26 6.90 -0.39 -11.63
C PHE A 26 7.95 -0.31 -12.72
N SER A 27 7.84 0.63 -13.64
CA SER A 27 8.82 0.84 -14.71
C SER A 27 9.34 2.26 -14.67
N GLU A 28 10.60 2.41 -14.22
CA GLU A 28 11.29 3.70 -14.23
C GLU A 28 11.90 3.97 -15.61
N ASN A 29 11.35 4.94 -16.32
CA ASN A 29 11.80 5.35 -17.65
C ASN A 29 12.15 6.85 -17.70
N GLY A 30 13.35 7.19 -17.22
CA GLY A 30 13.92 8.53 -17.35
C GLY A 30 13.16 9.57 -16.54
N ASN A 31 12.09 10.15 -17.11
CA ASN A 31 11.28 11.19 -16.48
C ASN A 31 9.92 10.67 -15.98
N SER A 32 9.60 9.40 -16.17
CA SER A 32 8.32 8.82 -15.74
C SER A 32 8.54 7.52 -14.97
N LEU A 33 7.69 7.33 -13.96
CA LEU A 33 7.49 6.06 -13.27
C LEU A 33 6.10 5.56 -13.69
N HIS A 34 6.06 4.50 -14.48
CA HIS A 34 4.82 3.82 -14.78
C HIS A 34 4.50 2.85 -13.64
N ILE A 35 3.31 2.94 -13.07
CA ILE A 35 2.83 2.10 -11.98
C ILE A 35 1.59 1.36 -12.50
N HIS A 36 1.62 0.03 -12.39
CA HIS A 36 0.49 -0.82 -12.69
C HIS A 36 0.22 -1.74 -11.49
N VAL A 37 -1.02 -1.79 -11.02
CA VAL A 37 -1.46 -2.68 -9.95
C VAL A 37 -2.73 -3.38 -10.41
N GLU A 38 -2.73 -4.71 -10.37
CA GLU A 38 -3.92 -5.52 -10.61
C GLU A 38 -4.20 -6.37 -9.38
N MET A 39 -5.41 -6.24 -8.84
CA MET A 39 -5.85 -6.91 -7.62
C MET A 39 -7.11 -7.73 -7.84
N PHE A 40 -7.23 -8.82 -7.09
CA PHE A 40 -8.31 -9.78 -7.13
C PHE A 40 -8.75 -10.15 -5.71
N ASP A 41 -9.98 -10.67 -5.62
CA ASP A 41 -10.59 -11.14 -4.37
C ASP A 41 -10.51 -10.11 -3.24
N THR A 42 -10.58 -8.81 -3.58
CA THR A 42 -10.67 -7.73 -2.60
C THR A 42 -12.12 -7.53 -2.13
N PRO A 43 -12.37 -6.84 -1.02
CA PRO A 43 -13.71 -6.38 -0.69
C PRO A 43 -14.34 -5.59 -1.85
N ALA A 44 -15.47 -6.06 -2.35
CA ALA A 44 -16.08 -5.53 -3.57
C ALA A 44 -16.78 -4.17 -3.37
N ASN A 45 -16.85 -3.35 -4.44
CA ASN A 45 -17.58 -2.08 -4.51
C ASN A 45 -17.14 -1.01 -3.48
N ILE A 46 -15.91 -1.08 -2.99
CA ILE A 46 -15.31 -0.04 -2.14
C ILE A 46 -14.00 0.46 -2.73
N GLU A 47 -13.57 1.63 -2.27
CA GLU A 47 -12.25 2.17 -2.54
C GLU A 47 -11.18 1.40 -1.73
N HIS A 48 -10.03 1.16 -2.35
CA HIS A 48 -8.87 0.55 -1.72
C HIS A 48 -7.70 1.52 -1.69
N TRP A 49 -7.36 1.99 -0.50
CA TRP A 49 -6.14 2.76 -0.31
C TRP A 49 -4.92 1.89 -0.61
N GLU A 50 -4.03 2.39 -1.44
CA GLU A 50 -2.81 1.68 -1.80
C GLU A 50 -1.60 2.61 -1.92
N HIS A 51 -0.47 2.11 -1.43
CA HIS A 51 0.77 2.87 -1.28
C HIS A 51 1.96 1.93 -1.35
N PHE A 52 3.16 2.50 -1.45
CA PHE A 52 4.33 1.82 -0.89
C PHE A 52 4.75 2.41 0.47
N HIS A 53 5.22 1.53 1.35
CA HIS A 53 5.82 1.83 2.64
C HIS A 53 7.34 1.63 2.58
N GLY A 54 8.05 2.32 3.47
CA GLY A 54 9.49 2.11 3.63
C GLY A 54 10.09 2.87 4.81
N PHE A 55 11.39 2.66 5.00
CA PHE A 55 12.16 3.44 5.95
C PHE A 55 12.89 4.59 5.22
N PRO A 56 12.82 5.84 5.74
CA PRO A 56 13.52 6.99 5.15
C PRO A 56 15.05 6.80 5.08
N ASP A 57 15.62 6.01 6.00
CA ASP A 57 17.04 5.68 6.02
C ASP A 57 17.46 4.62 4.98
N GLY A 58 16.52 4.13 4.18
CA GLY A 58 16.78 3.13 3.14
C GLY A 58 17.02 1.71 3.67
N LYS A 59 16.60 1.41 4.91
CA LYS A 59 16.50 0.03 5.41
C LYS A 59 15.45 -0.75 4.60
N GLN A 60 15.69 -2.05 4.43
CA GLN A 60 14.74 -2.97 3.79
C GLN A 60 13.43 -3.04 4.60
N ALA A 61 12.32 -2.72 3.95
CA ALA A 61 10.98 -2.99 4.46
C ALA A 61 10.57 -4.44 4.16
N HIS A 62 9.75 -5.00 5.06
CA HIS A 62 9.23 -6.35 4.98
C HIS A 62 7.73 -6.37 5.16
N VAL A 63 7.09 -7.38 4.56
CA VAL A 63 5.68 -7.69 4.81
C VAL A 63 5.54 -8.20 6.25
N PRO A 64 4.59 -7.68 7.03
CA PRO A 64 4.39 -8.07 8.41
C PRO A 64 3.85 -9.49 8.49
N THR A 65 4.07 -10.10 9.65
CA THR A 65 3.56 -11.41 9.99
C THR A 65 2.77 -11.31 11.29
N LEU A 66 2.15 -12.41 11.73
CA LEU A 66 1.52 -12.45 13.06
C LEU A 66 2.48 -12.17 14.23
N MET A 67 3.80 -12.08 13.99
CA MET A 67 4.72 -11.56 15.02
C MET A 67 4.54 -10.06 15.29
N GLN A 68 3.88 -9.33 14.39
CA GLN A 68 3.58 -7.91 14.53
C GLN A 68 2.23 -7.64 15.18
N ASP A 69 1.36 -8.65 15.32
CA ASP A 69 0.14 -8.58 16.14
C ASP A 69 0.54 -8.54 17.63
N VAL A 70 0.85 -7.33 18.11
CA VAL A 70 1.41 -7.08 19.44
C VAL A 70 0.31 -7.13 20.49
N ASN A 71 -0.91 -6.73 20.12
CA ASN A 71 -2.05 -6.71 21.02
C ASN A 71 -2.75 -8.10 21.11
N HIS A 72 -2.41 -9.03 20.22
CA HIS A 72 -2.92 -10.40 20.11
C HIS A 72 -4.42 -10.49 19.84
N ASP A 73 -4.99 -9.53 19.12
CA ASP A 73 -6.40 -9.55 18.68
C ASP A 73 -6.62 -10.34 17.37
N GLY A 74 -5.52 -10.78 16.75
CA GLY A 74 -5.52 -11.57 15.53
C GLY A 74 -5.60 -10.75 14.24
N PHE A 75 -5.51 -9.43 14.32
CA PHE A 75 -5.31 -8.54 13.19
C PHE A 75 -3.87 -8.03 13.20
N ILE A 76 -3.39 -7.68 12.01
CA ILE A 76 -2.22 -6.83 11.83
C ILE A 76 -2.78 -5.48 11.39
N ASP A 77 -2.82 -4.52 12.31
CA ASP A 77 -3.32 -3.17 12.05
C ASP A 77 -2.22 -2.20 11.59
N LEU A 78 -2.61 -0.97 11.23
CA LEU A 78 -1.67 0.00 10.66
C LEU A 78 -0.45 0.27 11.58
N PRO A 79 -0.61 0.65 12.87
CA PRO A 79 0.51 0.84 13.79
C PRO A 79 1.46 -0.37 13.90
N GLU A 80 0.92 -1.58 13.84
CA GLU A 80 1.71 -2.81 13.95
C GLU A 80 2.63 -3.06 12.76
N THR A 81 2.31 -2.50 11.59
CA THR A 81 3.16 -2.60 10.39
C THR A 81 4.46 -1.80 10.49
N GLU A 82 4.47 -0.69 11.26
CA GLU A 82 5.52 0.33 11.19
C GLU A 82 6.92 -0.22 11.49
N ALA A 83 7.01 -1.13 12.46
CA ALA A 83 8.30 -1.67 12.93
C ALA A 83 9.06 -2.46 11.85
N VAL A 84 8.35 -3.05 10.89
CA VAL A 84 8.93 -3.90 9.84
C VAL A 84 8.76 -3.34 8.43
N SER A 85 7.73 -2.54 8.19
CA SER A 85 7.46 -1.95 6.88
C SER A 85 7.84 -0.48 6.79
N GLY A 86 8.03 0.20 7.91
CA GLY A 86 8.26 1.65 7.96
C GLY A 86 6.99 2.45 7.74
N THR A 87 7.16 3.72 7.39
CA THR A 87 6.07 4.68 7.19
C THR A 87 5.44 4.51 5.82
N THR A 88 4.16 4.88 5.69
CA THR A 88 3.51 5.15 4.40
C THR A 88 4.27 6.24 3.66
N MET A 89 4.49 6.07 2.35
CA MET A 89 5.29 7.00 1.54
C MET A 89 4.53 7.58 0.34
N VAL A 90 4.28 6.80 -0.71
CA VAL A 90 3.72 7.31 -1.97
C VAL A 90 2.38 6.62 -2.25
N PRO A 91 1.28 7.36 -2.42
CA PRO A 91 -0.03 6.80 -2.77
C PRO A 91 -0.11 6.42 -4.24
N PHE A 92 -0.93 5.42 -4.54
CA PHE A 92 -1.32 5.03 -5.89
C PHE A 92 -2.75 5.53 -6.15
N ASP A 93 -2.89 6.85 -6.11
CA ASP A 93 -4.15 7.58 -6.27
C ASP A 93 -4.19 8.32 -7.63
N ASP A 94 -5.07 9.32 -7.75
CA ASP A 94 -5.18 10.11 -8.97
C ASP A 94 -3.97 11.04 -9.24
N ALA A 95 -3.12 11.31 -8.25
CA ALA A 95 -1.94 12.19 -8.33
C ALA A 95 -0.77 11.78 -7.39
N PRO A 96 -0.10 10.63 -7.61
CA PRO A 96 0.94 10.12 -6.72
C PRO A 96 2.08 11.09 -6.42
N GLN A 97 2.44 11.92 -7.40
CA GLN A 97 3.49 12.94 -7.29
C GLN A 97 3.17 14.02 -6.25
N GLU A 98 1.91 14.23 -5.87
CA GLU A 98 1.56 15.19 -4.83
C GLU A 98 1.83 14.67 -3.42
N MET A 99 1.97 13.34 -3.26
CA MET A 99 2.19 12.64 -1.99
C MET A 99 1.17 13.03 -0.91
N ASN A 100 -0.09 13.20 -1.32
CA ASN A 100 -1.20 13.48 -0.42
C ASN A 100 -1.90 12.16 -0.07
N ILE A 101 -1.65 11.61 1.11
CA ILE A 101 -2.24 10.32 1.51
C ILE A 101 -3.70 10.43 1.98
N PRO A 102 -4.08 11.34 2.90
CA PRO A 102 -5.40 11.30 3.54
C PRO A 102 -6.48 12.00 2.71
N HIS A 103 -6.85 11.39 1.59
CA HIS A 103 -7.95 11.84 0.73
C HIS A 103 -8.58 10.65 -0.01
N ASP A 104 -9.67 10.88 -0.74
CA ASP A 104 -10.28 9.89 -1.63
C ASP A 104 -9.68 10.01 -3.04
N GLY A 105 -9.88 9.04 -3.91
CA GLY A 105 -9.34 9.04 -5.28
C GLY A 105 -8.43 7.85 -5.59
N TYR A 106 -8.54 6.79 -4.80
CA TYR A 106 -7.85 5.53 -5.02
C TYR A 106 -8.72 4.59 -5.89
N PRO A 107 -8.17 3.45 -6.36
CA PRO A 107 -8.94 2.48 -7.12
C PRO A 107 -10.14 1.94 -6.35
N VAL A 108 -11.23 1.72 -7.09
CA VAL A 108 -12.47 1.13 -6.56
C VAL A 108 -12.64 -0.26 -7.15
N ALA A 109 -12.77 -1.27 -6.29
CA ALA A 109 -13.05 -2.63 -6.71
C ALA A 109 -14.42 -2.75 -7.35
N ASP A 110 -14.52 -3.55 -8.40
CA ASP A 110 -15.78 -3.92 -9.00
C ASP A 110 -16.58 -4.87 -8.08
N LYS A 111 -17.74 -5.33 -8.57
CA LYS A 111 -18.61 -6.24 -7.83
C LYS A 111 -18.03 -7.63 -7.56
N TYR A 112 -16.92 -7.98 -8.20
CA TYR A 112 -16.21 -9.23 -8.03
C TYR A 112 -14.93 -9.08 -7.20
N GLY A 113 -14.63 -7.88 -6.69
CA GLY A 113 -13.40 -7.64 -5.95
C GLY A 113 -12.18 -7.53 -6.85
N HIS A 114 -12.37 -7.16 -8.13
CA HIS A 114 -11.29 -6.88 -9.08
C HIS A 114 -11.13 -5.38 -9.28
N TYR A 115 -9.89 -4.91 -9.38
CA TYR A 115 -9.58 -3.60 -9.93
C TYR A 115 -8.22 -3.60 -10.62
N GLU A 116 -8.04 -2.61 -11.47
CA GLU A 116 -6.78 -2.30 -12.13
C GLU A 116 -6.47 -0.81 -11.95
N TYR A 117 -5.25 -0.51 -11.53
CA TYR A 117 -4.67 0.82 -11.46
C TYR A 117 -3.51 0.90 -12.45
N ASP A 118 -3.52 1.93 -13.29
CA ASP A 118 -2.49 2.16 -14.32
C ASP A 118 -2.21 3.66 -14.41
N LYS A 119 -0.97 4.06 -14.14
CA LYS A 119 -0.60 5.48 -14.05
C LYS A 119 0.83 5.74 -14.45
N ASP A 120 1.02 6.72 -15.35
CA ASP A 120 2.31 7.35 -15.59
C ASP A 120 2.49 8.54 -14.63
N VAL A 121 3.43 8.41 -13.69
CA VAL A 121 3.75 9.44 -12.70
C VAL A 121 4.94 10.27 -13.19
N PRO A 122 4.89 11.63 -13.11
CA PRO A 122 6.04 12.48 -13.38
C PRO A 122 7.15 12.25 -12.33
N LEU A 123 8.17 11.49 -12.68
CA LEU A 123 9.18 11.01 -11.72
C LEU A 123 9.92 12.17 -11.05
N LYS A 124 10.21 13.25 -11.77
CA LYS A 124 10.90 14.42 -11.19
C LYS A 124 10.09 15.13 -10.11
N ASP A 125 8.78 15.26 -10.33
CA ASP A 125 7.90 15.95 -9.39
C ASP A 125 7.71 15.07 -8.14
N LEU A 126 7.52 13.76 -8.35
CA LEU A 126 7.48 12.78 -7.27
C LEU A 126 8.79 12.80 -6.45
N GLN A 127 9.96 12.74 -7.10
CA GLN A 127 11.25 12.76 -6.41
C GLN A 127 11.50 14.06 -5.63
N ALA A 128 11.06 15.21 -6.15
CA ALA A 128 11.17 16.48 -5.45
C ALA A 128 10.34 16.48 -4.16
N LYS A 129 9.12 15.95 -4.22
CA LYS A 129 8.21 15.82 -3.06
C LYS A 129 8.71 14.75 -2.09
N PHE A 130 9.23 13.64 -2.60
CA PHE A 130 9.82 12.57 -1.81
C PHE A 130 11.04 13.08 -1.02
N LYS A 131 11.88 13.90 -1.64
CA LYS A 131 13.00 14.57 -0.98
C LYS A 131 12.57 15.57 0.07
N GLN A 132 11.50 16.33 -0.19
CA GLN A 132 10.93 17.24 0.79
C GLN A 132 10.41 16.49 2.02
N ALA A 133 9.79 15.33 1.82
CA ALA A 133 9.21 14.52 2.90
C ALA A 133 10.27 13.70 3.67
N PHE A 134 11.21 13.09 2.97
CA PHE A 134 12.09 12.04 3.52
C PHE A 134 13.60 12.33 3.38
N GLY A 135 13.99 13.45 2.77
CA GLY A 135 15.38 13.90 2.68
C GLY A 135 16.22 13.25 1.57
N SER A 136 15.65 12.35 0.78
CA SER A 136 16.28 11.68 -0.37
C SER A 136 15.37 11.80 -1.60
N ASP A 137 15.93 11.93 -2.80
CA ASP A 137 15.21 11.81 -4.08
C ASP A 137 15.30 10.40 -4.68
N ASP A 138 16.08 9.50 -4.05
CA ASP A 138 16.12 8.09 -4.41
C ASP A 138 14.96 7.33 -3.76
N LEU A 139 14.03 6.85 -4.59
CA LEU A 139 12.85 6.09 -4.14
C LEU A 139 13.22 4.73 -3.54
N GLN A 140 14.33 4.12 -3.99
CA GLN A 140 14.79 2.78 -3.58
C GLN A 140 13.67 1.74 -3.62
N LEU A 141 12.96 1.63 -4.75
CA LEU A 141 11.74 0.81 -4.89
C LEU A 141 11.95 -0.63 -4.42
N ASP A 142 13.10 -1.25 -4.70
CA ASP A 142 13.47 -2.61 -4.27
C ASP A 142 13.58 -2.81 -2.74
N LYS A 143 13.49 -1.73 -1.97
CA LYS A 143 13.49 -1.76 -0.49
C LYS A 143 12.14 -1.46 0.13
N ARG A 144 11.08 -1.36 -0.68
CA ARG A 144 9.74 -0.97 -0.26
C ARG A 144 8.77 -2.14 -0.27
N VAL A 145 7.63 -1.92 0.38
CA VAL A 145 6.51 -2.87 0.41
C VAL A 145 5.27 -2.15 -0.07
N VAL A 146 4.59 -2.72 -1.07
CA VAL A 146 3.25 -2.29 -1.46
C VAL A 146 2.26 -2.74 -0.41
N TYR A 147 1.34 -1.86 -0.04
CA TYR A 147 0.16 -2.18 0.76
C TYR A 147 -1.12 -1.86 -0.01
N VAL A 148 -2.13 -2.68 0.23
CA VAL A 148 -3.52 -2.44 -0.14
C VAL A 148 -4.35 -2.53 1.14
N HIS A 149 -5.24 -1.57 1.33
CA HIS A 149 -6.07 -1.41 2.51
C HIS A 149 -7.55 -1.35 2.14
N GLY A 150 -8.40 -1.37 3.16
CA GLY A 150 -9.82 -1.07 3.02
C GLY A 150 -10.68 -2.31 3.20
N VAL A 151 -11.60 -2.23 4.16
CA VAL A 151 -12.63 -3.23 4.44
C VAL A 151 -14.01 -2.56 4.52
N PRO A 152 -15.10 -3.31 4.29
CA PRO A 152 -16.45 -2.76 4.35
C PRO A 152 -16.77 -2.22 5.75
N ALA A 153 -17.48 -1.09 5.81
CA ALA A 153 -17.86 -0.43 7.07
C ALA A 153 -18.80 -1.27 7.97
N ASP A 154 -19.41 -2.33 7.44
CA ASP A 154 -20.26 -3.27 8.18
C ASP A 154 -19.49 -4.51 8.69
N LEU A 155 -18.22 -4.66 8.34
CA LEU A 155 -17.34 -5.67 8.95
C LEU A 155 -17.20 -5.38 10.45
N LYS A 156 -17.29 -6.40 11.30
CA LYS A 156 -17.15 -6.19 12.74
C LYS A 156 -15.69 -6.18 13.14
N LEU A 157 -15.08 -5.00 13.19
CA LEU A 157 -13.74 -4.83 13.74
C LEU A 157 -13.77 -4.77 15.28
N PRO A 158 -12.88 -5.50 15.98
CA PRO A 158 -12.63 -5.29 17.40
C PRO A 158 -12.22 -3.84 17.67
N SER A 159 -12.55 -3.31 18.86
CA SER A 159 -12.14 -1.95 19.25
C SER A 159 -10.64 -1.78 19.45
N SER A 160 -9.88 -2.88 19.45
CA SER A 160 -8.42 -2.90 19.54
C SER A 160 -7.74 -2.64 18.21
N VAL A 161 -8.43 -2.84 17.08
CA VAL A 161 -7.91 -2.53 15.74
C VAL A 161 -7.78 -1.02 15.62
N ALA A 162 -6.53 -0.54 15.51
CA ALA A 162 -6.19 0.87 15.37
C ALA A 162 -5.91 1.24 13.91
N GLY A 163 -5.54 2.51 13.68
CA GLY A 163 -5.13 2.98 12.35
C GLY A 163 -5.81 4.24 11.86
N ASN A 164 -6.40 5.06 12.74
CA ASN A 164 -7.01 6.32 12.32
C ASN A 164 -5.96 7.26 11.72
N VAL A 165 -6.22 7.76 10.51
CA VAL A 165 -5.41 8.76 9.82
C VAL A 165 -6.31 9.95 9.52
N MET A 166 -6.10 11.07 10.22
CA MET A 166 -6.98 12.25 10.14
C MET A 166 -8.45 11.87 10.41
N SER A 167 -9.34 12.07 9.43
CA SER A 167 -10.76 11.69 9.52
C SER A 167 -11.05 10.24 9.12
N TYR A 168 -10.08 9.53 8.57
CA TYR A 168 -10.22 8.13 8.15
C TYR A 168 -9.94 7.19 9.32
N ASP A 169 -10.70 6.11 9.41
CA ASP A 169 -10.61 5.14 10.50
C ASP A 169 -10.03 3.80 10.02
N ALA A 170 -10.03 2.81 10.92
CA ALA A 170 -9.51 1.48 10.65
C ALA A 170 -10.21 0.77 9.47
N TYR A 171 -11.44 1.12 9.10
CA TYR A 171 -12.08 0.51 7.92
C TYR A 171 -11.39 0.93 6.63
N THR A 172 -10.84 2.14 6.59
CA THR A 172 -10.07 2.62 5.43
C THR A 172 -8.64 2.08 5.45
N THR A 173 -8.03 2.02 6.64
CA THR A 173 -6.58 1.83 6.77
C THR A 173 -6.15 0.41 7.15
N LEU A 174 -7.07 -0.51 7.46
CA LEU A 174 -6.71 -1.89 7.77
C LEU A 174 -6.06 -2.55 6.55
N PRO A 175 -4.82 -3.07 6.67
CA PRO A 175 -4.18 -3.81 5.58
C PRO A 175 -4.97 -5.07 5.21
N ILE A 176 -5.22 -5.24 3.91
CA ILE A 176 -5.84 -6.45 3.34
C ILE A 176 -4.85 -7.26 2.50
N ALA A 177 -3.79 -6.63 1.99
CA ALA A 177 -2.75 -7.30 1.23
C ALA A 177 -1.45 -6.51 1.24
N ALA A 178 -0.32 -7.20 1.06
CA ALA A 178 0.98 -6.54 0.85
C ALA A 178 1.96 -7.38 0.03
N GLY A 179 2.97 -6.72 -0.54
CA GLY A 179 4.04 -7.38 -1.30
C GLY A 179 5.34 -6.58 -1.29
N GLU A 180 6.46 -7.24 -0.99
CA GLU A 180 7.80 -6.65 -1.16
C GLU A 180 8.05 -6.38 -2.65
N ILE A 181 8.46 -5.16 -2.97
CA ILE A 181 8.90 -4.78 -4.33
C ILE A 181 10.31 -5.33 -4.56
N LYS A 182 10.52 -5.95 -5.72
CA LYS A 182 11.80 -6.55 -6.11
C LYS A 182 12.16 -6.12 -7.51
N LEU A 183 13.45 -5.99 -7.79
CA LEU A 183 13.92 -5.79 -9.16
C LEU A 183 13.44 -6.95 -10.05
N ALA A 184 12.85 -6.64 -11.20
CA ALA A 184 12.46 -7.62 -12.19
C ALA A 184 13.71 -8.05 -12.99
N HIS A 185 13.85 -9.37 -13.21
CA HIS A 185 14.95 -9.98 -13.98
C HIS A 185 14.43 -10.58 -15.29
#